data_AF-A0A3B8QXR3-F1
#
_entry.id   AF-A0A3B8QXR3-F1
#
_cell.length_a   1.000
_cell.length_b   1.000
_cell.length_c   1.000
_cell.angle_alpha   90.00
_cell.angle_beta   90.00
_cell.angle_gamma   90.00
#
_symmetry.space_group_name_H-M   'P 1'
#
loop_
_entity.id
_entity.type
_entity.pdbx_description
1 polymer ?
#
loop_
_entity_poly.entity_id
_entity_poly.type
_entity_poly.pdbx_seq_one_letter_code
_entity_poly.pdbx_strand_id
1 'polypeptide(L)'
;MDIHRIAGFDVFRMLMTQANELNQKVFFLGASQETLDAIASKVSQEFPNARVASFSPPFAVNFTEADNLLMKQAVNSFAPDFLFIGMTAPKQEKWLNANKDELNFKVASCIGAVFDFYAGNVIRPSIIWQKLSLEWFVRLIAEPKRLWRRTFISAPIFIWDVFFK
;
A
#
# COMPACT_ATOMS: atom_id res chain seq x y z
N MET A 1 -7.21 -27.16 -8.71
CA MET A 1 -7.26 -26.03 -7.76
C MET A 1 -7.05 -24.79 -8.59
N ASP A 2 -8.10 -24.04 -8.88
CA ASP A 2 -7.99 -22.83 -9.71
C ASP A 2 -7.43 -21.70 -8.85
N ILE A 3 -6.17 -21.34 -9.08
CA ILE A 3 -5.50 -20.25 -8.39
C ILE A 3 -5.79 -18.97 -9.16
N HIS A 4 -6.58 -18.07 -8.57
CA HIS A 4 -6.87 -16.76 -9.14
C HIS A 4 -5.92 -15.70 -8.58
N ARG A 5 -5.43 -14.83 -9.47
CA ARG A 5 -4.58 -13.69 -9.09
C ARG A 5 -5.43 -12.61 -8.44
N ILE A 6 -5.12 -12.25 -7.20
CA ILE A 6 -5.67 -11.08 -6.51
C ILE A 6 -4.55 -10.04 -6.36
N ALA A 7 -4.74 -8.85 -6.91
CA ALA A 7 -3.77 -7.76 -6.75
C ALA A 7 -4.06 -6.93 -5.48
N GLY A 8 -3.05 -6.21 -4.99
CA GLY A 8 -3.22 -5.34 -3.81
C GLY A 8 -4.30 -4.27 -3.98
N PHE A 9 -4.51 -3.77 -5.20
CA PHE A 9 -5.60 -2.84 -5.49
C PHE A 9 -6.98 -3.50 -5.32
N ASP A 10 -7.11 -4.79 -5.63
CA ASP A 10 -8.38 -5.51 -5.53
C ASP A 10 -8.72 -5.74 -4.05
N VAL A 11 -7.72 -6.07 -3.21
CA VAL A 11 -7.85 -6.13 -1.75
C VAL A 11 -8.27 -4.77 -1.18
N PHE A 12 -7.61 -3.69 -1.61
CA PHE A 12 -7.96 -2.33 -1.20
C PHE A 12 -9.42 -1.99 -1.51
N ARG A 13 -9.88 -2.26 -2.73
CA ARG A 13 -11.28 -2.01 -3.12
C ARG A 13 -12.27 -2.81 -2.29
N MET A 14 -12.00 -4.11 -2.09
CA MET A 14 -12.87 -4.98 -1.29
C MET A 14 -13.04 -4.47 0.15
N LEU A 15 -11.92 -4.13 0.80
CA LEU A 15 -11.94 -3.63 2.18
C LEU A 15 -12.58 -2.24 2.29
N MET A 16 -12.38 -1.34 1.31
CA MET A 16 -13.06 -0.04 1.29
C MET A 16 -14.56 -0.16 1.09
N THR A 17 -15.02 -1.07 0.22
CA THR A 17 -16.45 -1.37 0.06
C THR A 17 -17.05 -1.84 1.37
N GLN A 18 -16.42 -2.81 2.04
CA GLN A 18 -16.87 -3.27 3.35
C GLN A 18 -16.87 -2.14 4.38
N ALA A 19 -15.83 -1.31 4.40
CA ALA A 19 -15.73 -0.20 5.34
C ALA A 19 -16.87 0.81 5.17
N ASN A 20 -17.26 1.06 3.93
CA ASN A 20 -18.39 1.93 3.59
C ASN A 20 -19.73 1.30 4.01
N GLU A 21 -19.94 0.01 3.77
CA GLU A 21 -21.18 -0.68 4.15
C GLU A 21 -21.36 -0.72 5.68
N LEU A 22 -20.27 -0.87 6.41
CA LEU A 22 -20.28 -1.08 7.86
C LEU A 22 -19.86 0.15 8.68
N ASN A 23 -19.73 1.32 8.04
CA ASN A 23 -19.30 2.58 8.68
C ASN A 23 -17.98 2.46 9.47
N GLN A 24 -17.05 1.65 8.96
CA GLN A 24 -15.78 1.33 9.61
C GLN A 24 -14.75 2.44 9.44
N LYS A 25 -13.74 2.38 10.30
CA LYS A 25 -12.61 3.31 10.32
C LYS A 25 -11.48 2.82 9.42
N VAL A 26 -11.05 3.65 8.48
CA VAL A 26 -9.93 3.42 7.57
C VAL A 26 -8.83 4.44 7.82
N PHE A 27 -7.60 3.96 8.00
CA PHE A 27 -6.43 4.82 8.17
C PHE A 27 -5.43 4.63 7.05
N PHE A 28 -4.96 5.72 6.46
CA PHE A 28 -3.93 5.72 5.42
C PHE A 28 -2.61 6.26 5.97
N LEU A 29 -1.61 5.39 6.12
CA LEU A 29 -0.28 5.73 6.61
C LEU A 29 0.76 5.68 5.49
N GLY A 30 1.54 6.74 5.30
CA GLY A 30 2.59 6.80 4.27
C GLY A 30 2.29 7.79 3.15
N ALA A 31 2.97 7.62 2.01
CA ALA A 31 2.98 8.54 0.86
C ALA A 31 3.21 10.02 1.23
N SER A 32 3.00 10.93 0.27
CA SER A 32 3.06 12.38 0.50
C SER A 32 1.70 12.89 0.98
N GLN A 33 1.70 14.04 1.65
CA GLN A 33 0.46 14.71 2.03
C GLN A 33 -0.46 14.95 0.81
N GLU A 34 0.10 15.42 -0.30
CA GLU A 34 -0.64 15.61 -1.56
C GLU A 34 -1.34 14.32 -2.04
N THR A 35 -0.64 13.17 -1.95
CA THR A 35 -1.22 11.87 -2.31
C THR A 35 -2.34 11.49 -1.35
N LEU A 36 -2.16 11.70 -0.05
CA LEU A 36 -3.18 11.39 0.96
C LEU A 36 -4.41 12.28 0.81
N ASP A 37 -4.24 13.56 0.46
CA ASP A 37 -5.34 14.49 0.23
C ASP A 37 -6.16 14.07 -1.01
N ALA A 38 -5.48 13.67 -2.09
CA ALA A 38 -6.13 13.11 -3.27
C ALA A 38 -6.89 11.80 -2.96
N ILE A 39 -6.31 10.92 -2.13
CA ILE A 39 -6.99 9.71 -1.64
C ILE A 39 -8.24 10.10 -0.85
N ALA A 40 -8.12 11.00 0.13
CA ALA A 40 -9.24 11.43 0.97
C ALA A 40 -10.38 12.04 0.14
N SER A 41 -10.05 12.84 -0.86
CA SER A 41 -11.03 13.44 -1.79
C SER A 41 -11.78 12.39 -2.62
N LYS A 42 -11.10 11.35 -3.09
CA LYS A 42 -11.74 10.24 -3.83
C LYS A 42 -12.56 9.34 -2.91
N VAL A 43 -12.03 9.03 -1.72
CA VAL A 43 -12.73 8.19 -0.74
C VAL A 43 -14.02 8.86 -0.27
N SER A 44 -14.04 10.17 -0.04
CA SER A 44 -15.26 10.86 0.40
C SER A 44 -16.39 10.82 -0.64
N GLN A 45 -16.04 10.69 -1.93
CA GLN A 45 -17.00 10.56 -3.03
C GLN A 45 -17.43 9.10 -3.26
N GLU A 46 -16.48 8.17 -3.25
CA GLU A 46 -16.72 6.76 -3.59
C GLU A 46 -17.19 5.92 -2.40
N PHE A 47 -16.83 6.31 -1.18
CA PHE A 47 -17.07 5.59 0.06
C PHE A 47 -17.49 6.55 1.21
N PRO A 48 -18.59 7.30 1.05
CA PRO A 48 -18.97 8.40 1.94
C PRO A 48 -19.25 7.99 3.40
N ASN A 49 -19.55 6.72 3.66
CA ASN A 49 -19.84 6.22 5.00
C ASN A 49 -18.59 5.72 5.74
N ALA A 50 -17.48 5.50 5.02
CA ALA A 50 -16.23 5.10 5.64
C ALA A 50 -15.64 6.30 6.41
N ARG A 51 -15.26 6.08 7.67
CA ARG A 51 -14.59 7.11 8.48
C ARG A 51 -13.11 7.07 8.18
N VAL A 52 -12.54 8.17 7.68
CA VAL A 52 -11.17 8.15 7.16
C VAL A 52 -10.27 9.15 7.88
N ALA A 53 -9.05 8.72 8.19
CA ALA A 53 -7.94 9.56 8.62
C ALA A 53 -6.64 9.13 7.93
N SER A 54 -5.63 9.99 7.95
CA SER A 54 -4.37 9.70 7.29
C SER A 54 -3.19 10.40 7.98
N PHE A 55 -1.98 9.90 7.73
CA PHE A 55 -0.75 10.51 8.22
C PHE A 55 0.41 10.29 7.22
N SER A 56 1.04 11.39 6.80
CA SER A 56 2.22 11.39 5.92
C SER A 56 3.50 11.53 6.77
N PRO A 57 4.27 10.45 7.01
CA PRO A 57 5.56 10.57 7.66
C PRO A 57 6.62 11.18 6.72
N PRO A 58 7.77 11.64 7.23
CA PRO A 58 8.86 12.13 6.39
C PRO A 58 9.38 11.09 5.40
N PHE A 59 9.79 11.55 4.21
CA PHE A 59 10.48 10.72 3.22
C PHE A 59 11.94 10.48 3.63
N ALA A 60 12.14 9.54 4.55
CA ALA A 60 13.45 9.17 5.07
C ALA A 60 13.80 7.71 4.74
N VAL A 61 15.10 7.40 4.67
CA VAL A 61 15.58 6.00 4.56
C VAL A 61 15.21 5.23 5.82
N ASN A 62 15.50 5.81 6.99
CA ASN A 62 15.14 5.30 8.30
C ASN A 62 14.30 6.33 9.03
N PHE A 63 13.32 5.86 9.80
CA PHE A 63 12.51 6.71 10.67
C PHE A 63 13.22 6.90 12.01
N THR A 64 13.21 8.12 12.53
CA THR A 64 13.65 8.41 13.89
C THR A 64 12.66 7.85 14.91
N GLU A 65 13.06 7.78 16.19
CA GLU A 65 12.13 7.42 17.27
C GLU A 65 10.94 8.39 17.34
N ALA A 66 11.18 9.69 17.10
CA ALA A 66 10.13 10.69 17.04
C ALA A 66 9.14 10.44 15.89
N ASP A 67 9.64 10.11 14.69
CA ASP A 67 8.79 9.76 13.55
C ASP A 67 7.91 8.53 13.86
N ASN A 68 8.52 7.50 14.45
CA ASN A 68 7.80 6.29 14.86
C ASN A 68 6.74 6.58 15.92
N LEU A 69 7.05 7.42 16.90
CA LEU A 69 6.11 7.82 17.93
C LEU A 69 4.91 8.55 17.32
N LEU A 70 5.14 9.51 16.43
CA LEU A 70 4.07 10.25 15.76
C LEU A 70 3.17 9.35 14.91
N MET A 71 3.77 8.43 14.13
CA MET A 71 2.99 7.46 13.35
C MET A 71 2.15 6.54 14.25
N LYS A 72 2.73 6.01 15.34
CA LYS A 72 2.02 5.16 16.31
C LYS A 72 0.87 5.92 16.97
N GLN A 73 1.11 7.16 17.41
CA GLN A 73 0.08 8.01 18.01
C GLN A 73 -1.07 8.30 17.03
N ALA A 74 -0.76 8.64 15.78
CA ALA A 74 -1.77 8.92 14.77
C ALA A 74 -2.66 7.69 14.50
N VAL A 75 -2.07 6.50 14.34
CA VAL A 75 -2.84 5.25 14.17
C VAL A 75 -3.65 4.94 15.42
N ASN A 76 -3.04 5.00 16.61
CA ASN A 76 -3.68 4.56 17.86
C ASN A 76 -4.82 5.46 18.32
N SER A 77 -4.68 6.78 18.11
CA SER A 77 -5.74 7.75 18.41
C SER A 77 -6.98 7.54 17.53
N PHE A 78 -6.79 7.10 16.29
CA PHE A 78 -7.90 6.79 15.39
C PHE A 78 -8.48 5.39 15.64
N ALA A 79 -7.62 4.43 15.97
CA ALA A 79 -7.92 3.00 16.18
C ALA A 79 -8.70 2.40 14.99
N PRO A 80 -8.07 2.29 13.80
CA PRO A 80 -8.75 1.84 12.58
C PRO A 80 -9.20 0.38 12.61
N ASP A 81 -10.29 0.09 11.90
CA ASP A 81 -10.61 -1.26 11.48
C ASP A 81 -9.63 -1.71 10.39
N PHE A 82 -9.34 -0.83 9.42
CA PHE A 82 -8.41 -1.09 8.32
C PHE A 82 -7.26 -0.07 8.30
N LEU A 83 -6.04 -0.55 8.50
CA LEU A 83 -4.80 0.23 8.37
C LEU A 83 -4.14 -0.07 7.02
N PHE A 84 -4.16 0.88 6.10
CA PHE A 84 -3.40 0.79 4.86
C PHE A 84 -2.07 1.50 4.99
N ILE A 85 -0.99 0.83 4.60
CA ILE A 85 0.37 1.37 4.62
C ILE A 85 0.89 1.48 3.19
N GLY A 86 1.23 2.70 2.78
CA GLY A 86 1.77 3.04 1.46
C GLY A 86 3.19 3.58 1.56
N MET A 87 4.18 2.70 1.73
CA MET A 87 5.60 3.06 1.68
C MET A 87 6.34 2.15 0.69
N THR A 88 7.63 2.42 0.46
CA THR A 88 8.44 1.53 -0.38
C THR A 88 8.62 0.17 0.26
N ALA A 89 8.46 -0.92 -0.50
CA ALA A 89 8.85 -2.24 -0.02
C ALA A 89 10.40 -2.34 0.05
N PRO A 90 10.98 -3.01 1.05
CA PRO A 90 10.34 -3.75 2.13
C PRO A 90 10.09 -2.92 3.41
N LYS A 91 10.17 -1.58 3.33
CA LYS A 91 10.12 -0.67 4.49
C LYS A 91 8.77 -0.76 5.21
N GLN A 92 7.67 -0.78 4.46
CA GLN A 92 6.32 -0.89 5.03
C GLN A 92 6.12 -2.20 5.83
N GLU A 93 6.57 -3.34 5.28
CA GLU A 93 6.40 -4.65 5.93
C GLU A 93 7.28 -4.76 7.18
N LYS A 94 8.53 -4.29 7.09
CA LYS A 94 9.44 -4.25 8.23
C LYS A 94 8.94 -3.33 9.34
N TRP A 95 8.45 -2.15 8.98
CA TRP A 95 7.91 -1.20 9.95
C TRP A 95 6.67 -1.76 10.64
N LEU A 96 5.73 -2.32 9.89
CA LEU A 96 4.54 -2.95 10.47
C LEU A 96 4.94 -4.10 11.39
N ASN A 97 5.82 -5.01 10.95
CA ASN A 97 6.22 -6.14 11.79
C ASN A 97 6.92 -5.71 13.09
N ALA A 98 7.69 -4.61 13.05
CA ALA A 98 8.38 -4.10 14.23
C ALA A 98 7.46 -3.34 15.21
N ASN A 99 6.32 -2.82 14.75
CA ASN A 99 5.46 -1.94 15.57
C ASN A 99 4.05 -2.50 15.81
N LYS A 100 3.65 -3.59 15.14
CA LYS A 100 2.27 -4.13 15.17
C LYS A 100 1.73 -4.37 16.58
N ASP A 101 2.59 -4.78 17.52
CA ASP A 101 2.17 -5.09 18.89
C ASP A 101 1.88 -3.82 19.72
N GLU A 102 2.34 -2.66 19.25
CA GLU A 102 2.08 -1.34 19.85
C GLU A 102 0.99 -0.55 19.09
N LEU A 103 0.40 -1.13 18.05
CA LEU A 103 -0.56 -0.46 17.18
C LEU A 103 -1.98 -1.00 17.39
N ASN A 104 -2.95 -0.10 17.48
CA ASN A 104 -4.37 -0.43 17.58
C ASN A 104 -4.99 -0.47 16.18
N PHE A 105 -5.11 -1.67 15.59
CA PHE A 105 -5.86 -1.91 14.35
C PHE A 105 -6.53 -3.29 14.39
N LYS A 106 -7.55 -3.52 13.54
CA LYS A 106 -8.09 -4.88 13.35
C LYS A 106 -7.40 -5.63 12.22
N VAL A 107 -7.22 -4.97 11.07
CA VAL A 107 -6.51 -5.52 9.91
C VAL A 107 -5.56 -4.48 9.34
N ALA A 108 -4.33 -4.86 9.02
CA ALA A 108 -3.35 -4.02 8.35
C ALA A 108 -2.97 -4.60 6.98
N SER A 109 -2.75 -3.73 5.99
CA SER A 109 -2.32 -4.13 4.64
C SER A 109 -1.29 -3.17 4.08
N CYS A 110 -0.13 -3.72 3.72
CA CYS A 110 0.96 -3.02 3.05
C CYS A 110 0.71 -3.02 1.53
N ILE A 111 0.20 -1.91 1.00
CA ILE A 111 -0.30 -1.83 -0.38
C ILE A 111 0.54 -0.93 -1.31
N GLY A 112 1.56 -0.24 -0.77
CA GLY A 112 2.57 0.48 -1.55
C GLY A 112 1.98 1.34 -2.68
N ALA A 113 2.30 0.98 -3.92
CA ALA A 113 1.91 1.72 -5.14
C ALA A 113 0.39 1.83 -5.38
N VAL A 114 -0.45 1.13 -4.62
CA VAL A 114 -1.90 1.34 -4.67
C VAL A 114 -2.27 2.78 -4.33
N PHE A 115 -1.53 3.43 -3.42
CA PHE A 115 -1.77 4.84 -3.09
C PHE A 115 -1.59 5.72 -4.33
N ASP A 116 -0.50 5.57 -5.06
CA ASP A 116 -0.23 6.32 -6.30
C ASP A 116 -1.27 6.05 -7.40
N PHE A 117 -1.67 4.79 -7.57
CA PHE A 117 -2.70 4.42 -8.55
C PHE A 117 -4.05 5.01 -8.18
N TYR A 118 -4.44 4.93 -6.92
CA TYR A 118 -5.74 5.41 -6.47
C TYR A 118 -5.80 6.94 -6.43
N ALA A 119 -4.74 7.61 -5.97
CA ALA A 119 -4.60 9.07 -6.04
C ALA A 119 -4.61 9.58 -7.50
N GLY A 120 -4.14 8.77 -8.46
CA GLY A 120 -4.05 9.14 -9.87
C GLY A 120 -2.68 9.69 -10.28
N ASN A 121 -1.68 9.59 -9.39
CA ASN A 121 -0.30 9.96 -9.65
C ASN A 121 0.33 9.09 -10.74
N VAL A 122 -0.08 7.81 -10.80
CA VAL A 122 0.41 6.84 -11.76
C VAL A 122 -0.78 6.12 -12.41
N ILE A 123 -0.70 5.91 -13.72
CA ILE A 123 -1.70 5.14 -14.45
C ILE A 123 -1.48 3.65 -14.18
N ARG A 124 -2.48 2.99 -13.57
CA ARG A 124 -2.49 1.52 -13.45
C ARG A 124 -2.53 0.91 -14.86
N PRO A 125 -1.67 -0.08 -15.19
CA PRO A 125 -1.70 -0.72 -16.50
C PRO A 125 -3.09 -1.28 -16.84
N SER A 126 -3.50 -1.16 -18.11
CA SER A 126 -4.84 -1.58 -18.55
C SER A 126 -5.12 -3.06 -18.27
N ILE A 127 -6.42 -3.43 -18.24
CA ILE A 127 -6.87 -4.79 -17.92
C ILE A 127 -6.27 -5.86 -18.85
N ILE A 128 -5.94 -5.49 -20.10
CA ILE A 128 -5.31 -6.40 -21.06
C ILE A 128 -3.95 -6.86 -20.54
N TRP A 129 -3.09 -5.94 -20.11
CA TRP A 129 -1.77 -6.26 -19.56
C TRP A 129 -1.85 -7.03 -18.24
N GLN A 130 -2.89 -6.76 -17.44
CA GLN A 130 -3.15 -7.50 -16.22
C GLN A 130 -3.53 -8.96 -16.51
N LYS A 131 -4.45 -9.19 -17.46
CA LYS A 131 -4.87 -10.53 -17.90
C LYS A 131 -3.74 -11.32 -18.55
N LEU A 132 -2.83 -10.65 -19.26
CA LEU A 132 -1.63 -11.26 -19.83
C LEU A 132 -0.51 -11.51 -18.81
N SER A 133 -0.69 -11.13 -17.53
CA SER A 133 0.37 -11.16 -16.51
C SER A 133 1.63 -10.35 -16.87
N LEU A 134 1.48 -9.35 -17.77
CA LEU A 134 2.53 -8.47 -18.26
C LEU A 134 2.49 -7.07 -17.62
N GLU A 135 1.71 -6.89 -16.56
CA GLU A 135 1.65 -5.65 -15.79
C GLU A 135 3.05 -5.19 -15.34
N TRP A 136 3.91 -6.13 -14.93
CA TRP A 136 5.28 -5.83 -14.52
C TRP A 136 6.12 -5.23 -15.66
N PHE A 137 5.89 -5.65 -16.90
CA PHE A 137 6.65 -5.22 -18.06
C PHE A 137 6.28 -3.79 -18.45
N VAL A 138 4.98 -3.48 -18.50
CA VAL A 138 4.49 -2.11 -18.73
C VAL A 138 5.02 -1.16 -17.66
N ARG A 139 5.00 -1.59 -16.40
CA ARG A 139 5.57 -0.79 -15.30
C ARG A 139 7.07 -0.61 -15.41
N LEU A 140 7.82 -1.62 -15.86
CA LEU A 140 9.26 -1.51 -16.07
C LEU A 140 9.59 -0.47 -17.15
N ILE A 141 8.80 -0.41 -18.23
CA ILE A 141 8.97 0.60 -19.28
C ILE A 141 8.66 2.00 -18.74
N ALA A 142 7.59 2.14 -17.93
CA ALA A 142 7.20 3.41 -17.34
C ALA A 142 8.17 3.92 -16.26
N GLU A 143 8.76 3.01 -15.48
CA GLU A 143 9.58 3.34 -14.31
C GLU A 143 10.93 2.58 -14.29
N PRO A 144 11.75 2.67 -15.36
CA PRO A 144 12.92 1.80 -15.54
C PRO A 144 13.93 1.99 -14.42
N LYS A 145 14.22 3.24 -14.02
CA LYS A 145 15.17 3.55 -12.92
C LYS A 145 14.75 2.94 -11.57
N ARG A 146 13.45 2.81 -11.32
CA ARG A 146 12.92 2.26 -10.07
C ARG A 146 12.87 0.73 -10.09
N LEU A 147 12.53 0.12 -11.23
CA LEU A 147 12.20 -1.30 -11.30
C LEU A 147 13.29 -2.20 -11.90
N TRP A 148 14.27 -1.66 -12.63
CA TRP A 148 15.29 -2.47 -13.33
C TRP A 148 16.06 -3.42 -12.40
N ARG A 149 16.54 -2.92 -11.25
CA ARG A 149 17.30 -3.75 -10.29
C ARG A 149 16.46 -4.91 -9.80
N ARG A 150 15.20 -4.64 -9.43
CA ARG A 150 14.30 -5.68 -8.95
C ARG A 150 14.07 -6.75 -10.04
N THR A 151 13.85 -6.33 -11.27
CA THR A 151 13.52 -7.24 -12.37
C THR A 151 14.72 -8.06 -12.85
N PHE A 152 15.90 -7.45 -13.01
CA PHE A 152 17.05 -8.12 -13.64
C PHE A 152 18.12 -8.60 -12.65
N ILE A 153 18.04 -8.20 -11.38
CA ILE A 153 18.99 -8.63 -10.35
C ILE A 153 18.25 -9.46 -9.29
N SER A 154 17.24 -8.88 -8.64
CA SER A 154 16.56 -9.55 -7.53
C SER A 154 15.73 -10.77 -7.96
N ALA A 155 14.98 -10.68 -9.06
CA ALA A 155 14.14 -11.80 -9.50
C ALA A 155 14.96 -13.05 -9.95
N PRO A 156 16.07 -12.92 -10.71
CA PRO A 156 16.93 -14.06 -11.00
C PRO A 156 17.56 -14.70 -9.76
N ILE A 157 18.02 -13.88 -8.79
CA ILE A 157 18.54 -14.38 -7.51
C ILE A 157 17.46 -15.16 -6.75
N PHE A 158 16.24 -14.62 -6.68
CA PHE A 158 15.12 -15.30 -6.02
C PHE A 158 14.78 -16.64 -6.69
N ILE A 159 14.72 -16.68 -8.02
CA ILE A 159 14.49 -17.95 -8.76
C ILE A 159 15.61 -18.94 -8.43
N TRP A 160 16.86 -18.48 -8.40
CA TRP A 160 17.98 -19.33 -8.01
C TRP A 160 17.81 -19.90 -6.58
N ASP A 161 17.51 -19.03 -5.61
CA ASP A 161 17.33 -19.42 -4.21
C ASP A 161 16.12 -20.35 -3.99
N VAL A 162 15.07 -20.27 -4.82
CA VAL A 162 13.88 -21.14 -4.68
C VAL A 162 14.10 -22.53 -5.29
N PHE A 163 14.82 -22.62 -6.41
CA PHE A 163 14.93 -23.87 -7.16
C PHE A 163 16.24 -24.64 -6.91
N PHE A 164 17.30 -23.97 -6.45
CA PHE A 164 18.64 -24.55 -6.36
C PHE A 164 19.27 -24.43 -4.97
N LYS A 165 18.54 -23.91 -3.99
CA LYS A 165 18.98 -23.80 -2.60
C LYS A 165 17.91 -24.40 -1.68
#